data_AF-A0A516X8Y2-F1
#
_entry.id   AF-A0A516X8Y2-F1
#
_cell.length_a   1.000
_cell.length_b   1.000
_cell.length_c   1.000
_cell.angle_alpha   90.00
_cell.angle_beta   90.00
_cell.angle_gamma   90.00
#
_symmetry.space_group_name_H-M   'P 1'
#
loop_
_entity.id
_entity.type
_entity.pdbx_description
1 polymer ?
#
loop_
_entity_poly.entity_id
_entity_poly.type
_entity_poly.pdbx_seq_one_letter_code
_entity_poly.pdbx_strand_id
1 'polypeptide(L)'
;MPSKPEPRGLRRQRPHPAVPAEQRPPEPARGNASGVYLANGKIKKSYYLERETVQRLKDATKGTASRVDLPDGISAMADAAINFYVDHLEREYNAGKPFPVFEGRSRRGPQG
;
A
#
# COMPACT_ATOMS: atom_id res chain seq x y z
N MET A 1 -24.52 37.72 -42.27
CA MET A 1 -23.68 36.51 -42.19
C MET A 1 -22.21 36.92 -42.14
N PRO A 2 -21.53 36.72 -41.01
CA PRO A 2 -20.07 36.57 -41.07
C PRO A 2 -19.48 35.51 -40.11
N SER A 3 -18.38 34.93 -40.58
CA SER A 3 -17.21 34.40 -39.87
C SER A 3 -17.28 33.05 -39.14
N LYS A 4 -16.79 32.04 -39.87
CA LYS A 4 -16.28 30.72 -39.45
C LYS A 4 -15.04 30.88 -38.54
N PRO A 5 -14.86 30.13 -37.45
CA PRO A 5 -13.59 30.13 -36.71
C PRO A 5 -12.61 29.04 -37.23
N GLU A 6 -11.35 29.42 -37.38
CA GLU A 6 -10.20 28.56 -37.71
C GLU A 6 -9.83 27.58 -36.58
N PRO A 7 -9.21 26.43 -36.89
CA PRO A 7 -8.74 25.47 -35.89
C PRO A 7 -7.44 25.91 -35.21
N ARG A 8 -7.46 26.01 -33.87
CA ARG A 8 -6.29 26.24 -33.02
C ARG A 8 -5.30 25.08 -33.13
N GLY A 9 -4.03 25.45 -33.33
CA GLY A 9 -2.92 24.56 -33.66
C GLY A 9 -2.65 23.42 -32.69
N LEU A 10 -2.22 22.28 -33.26
CA LEU A 10 -1.61 21.16 -32.56
C LEU A 10 -0.36 21.64 -31.79
N ARG A 11 -0.46 21.68 -30.45
CA ARG A 11 0.72 21.70 -29.58
C ARG A 11 1.40 20.33 -29.68
N ARG A 12 2.47 20.24 -30.49
CA ARG A 12 3.40 19.11 -30.48
C ARG A 12 3.99 18.97 -29.07
N GLN A 13 3.60 17.91 -28.35
CA GLN A 13 4.30 17.49 -27.14
C GLN A 13 5.75 17.16 -27.53
N ARG A 14 6.72 17.81 -26.87
CA ARG A 14 8.13 17.39 -26.97
C ARG A 14 8.27 16.09 -26.17
N PRO A 15 8.96 15.05 -26.68
CA PRO A 15 9.23 13.87 -25.88
C PRO A 15 10.18 14.24 -24.72
N HIS A 16 9.80 13.86 -23.50
CA HIS A 16 10.68 13.92 -22.34
C HIS A 16 11.88 12.99 -22.57
N PRO A 17 13.10 13.35 -22.13
CA PRO A 17 14.24 12.45 -22.21
C PRO A 17 13.99 11.21 -21.34
N ALA A 18 14.22 10.03 -21.92
CA ALA A 18 14.14 8.77 -21.19
C ALA A 18 15.25 8.73 -20.14
N VAL A 19 14.87 8.64 -18.86
CA VAL A 19 15.82 8.37 -17.77
C VAL A 19 16.44 6.98 -17.97
N PRO A 20 17.79 6.85 -17.92
CA PRO A 20 18.48 5.57 -18.04
C PRO A 20 17.95 4.55 -17.03
N ALA A 21 17.75 3.30 -17.48
CA ALA A 21 17.14 2.23 -16.70
C ALA A 21 17.87 1.93 -15.37
N GLU A 22 19.12 2.37 -15.24
CA GLU A 22 20.02 2.08 -14.11
C GLU A 22 19.77 2.93 -12.86
N GLN A 23 18.98 4.02 -12.95
CA GLN A 23 18.61 4.86 -11.80
C GLN A 23 17.20 4.58 -11.27
N ARG A 24 16.49 3.60 -11.83
CA ARG A 24 15.17 3.22 -11.30
C ARG A 24 15.37 2.47 -9.99
N PRO A 25 14.76 2.93 -8.87
CA PRO A 25 14.71 2.09 -7.68
C PRO A 25 14.10 0.73 -8.05
N PRO A 26 14.56 -0.38 -7.45
CA PRO A 26 14.13 -1.71 -7.84
C PRO A 26 12.61 -1.78 -7.83
N GLU A 27 12.03 -2.12 -8.98
CA GLU A 27 10.59 -2.26 -9.11
C GLU A 27 10.15 -3.36 -8.13
N PRO A 28 9.28 -3.06 -7.16
CA PRO A 28 8.88 -4.03 -6.17
C PRO A 28 8.16 -5.17 -6.90
N ALA A 29 8.63 -6.39 -6.66
CA ALA A 29 8.09 -7.60 -7.25
C ALA A 29 6.56 -7.57 -7.21
N ARG A 30 5.92 -7.75 -8.37
CA ARG A 30 4.46 -7.80 -8.54
C ARG A 30 3.87 -9.03 -7.85
N GLY A 31 3.87 -9.02 -6.53
CA GLY A 31 2.92 -9.74 -5.71
C GLY A 31 1.54 -9.09 -5.89
N ASN A 32 0.51 -9.92 -5.91
CA ASN A 32 -0.91 -9.62 -6.16
C ASN A 32 -1.61 -8.68 -5.15
N ALA A 33 -0.86 -7.79 -4.50
CA ALA A 33 -1.37 -6.64 -3.80
C ALA A 33 -0.76 -5.39 -4.43
N SER A 34 -1.43 -4.86 -5.46
CA SER A 34 -1.06 -3.62 -6.14
C SER A 34 -1.19 -2.45 -5.16
N GLY A 35 -0.16 -2.26 -4.35
CA GLY A 35 -0.08 -1.14 -3.43
C GLY A 35 0.34 0.13 -4.18
N VAL A 36 -0.35 1.25 -3.92
CA VAL A 36 0.11 2.56 -4.40
C VAL A 36 1.08 3.12 -3.37
N TYR A 37 2.34 3.34 -3.76
CA TYR A 37 3.31 4.04 -2.93
C TYR A 37 2.86 5.50 -2.76
N LEU A 38 2.72 5.90 -1.51
CA LEU A 38 2.43 7.27 -1.11
C LEU A 38 3.75 7.99 -0.86
N ALA A 39 3.78 9.31 -1.10
CA ALA A 39 4.98 10.13 -0.99
C ALA A 39 5.65 10.12 0.40
N ASN A 40 4.95 9.65 1.43
CA ASN A 40 5.43 9.52 2.81
C ASN A 40 6.02 8.15 3.13
N GLY A 41 6.36 7.33 2.13
CA GLY A 41 6.89 5.98 2.33
C GLY A 41 5.84 4.94 2.74
N LYS A 42 4.57 5.32 2.86
CA LYS A 42 3.47 4.37 3.11
C LYS A 42 3.02 3.72 1.81
N ILE A 43 2.50 2.51 1.89
CA ILE A 43 1.88 1.83 0.76
C ILE A 43 0.38 1.72 1.05
N LYS A 44 -0.47 2.27 0.17
CA LYS A 44 -1.91 2.02 0.24
C LYS A 44 -2.16 0.57 -0.16
N LYS A 45 -2.64 -0.25 0.77
CA LYS A 45 -2.97 -1.65 0.52
C LYS A 45 -4.38 -1.96 1.00
N SER A 46 -5.08 -2.77 0.24
CA SER A 46 -6.42 -3.26 0.59
C SER A 46 -6.30 -4.72 1.02
N TYR A 47 -6.90 -5.04 2.16
CA TYR A 47 -7.01 -6.40 2.68
C TYR A 47 -8.48 -6.80 2.77
N TYR A 48 -8.77 -8.07 2.53
CA TYR A 48 -10.07 -8.64 2.84
C TYR A 48 -10.11 -8.98 4.32
N LEU A 49 -11.11 -8.47 5.02
CA LEU A 49 -11.37 -8.72 6.43
C LEU A 49 -12.82 -9.15 6.58
N GLU A 50 -13.06 -10.01 7.57
CA GLU A 50 -14.42 -10.39 7.94
C GLU A 50 -15.25 -9.15 8.31
N ARG A 51 -16.51 -9.13 7.85
CA ARG A 51 -17.41 -8.00 8.08
C ARG A 51 -17.54 -7.67 9.57
N GLU A 52 -17.68 -8.70 10.40
CA GLU A 52 -17.78 -8.54 11.85
C GLU A 52 -16.52 -7.91 12.45
N THR A 53 -15.34 -8.33 11.98
CA THR A 53 -14.05 -7.76 12.40
C THR A 53 -13.97 -6.27 12.05
N VAL A 54 -14.39 -5.88 10.84
CA VAL A 54 -14.43 -4.47 10.41
C VAL A 54 -15.38 -3.67 11.30
N GLN A 55 -16.53 -4.23 11.67
CA GLN A 55 -17.48 -3.55 12.54
C GLN A 55 -16.92 -3.36 13.95
N ARG A 56 -16.35 -4.41 14.55
CA ARG A 56 -15.69 -4.32 15.86
C ARG A 56 -14.56 -3.30 15.88
N LEU A 57 -13.77 -3.22 14.80
CA LEU A 57 -12.69 -2.25 14.69
C LEU A 57 -13.22 -0.80 14.61
N LYS A 58 -14.32 -0.57 13.87
CA LYS A 58 -15.01 0.73 13.84
C LYS A 58 -15.50 1.14 15.21
N ASP A 59 -16.14 0.22 15.93
CA ASP A 59 -16.69 0.49 17.26
C ASP A 59 -15.59 0.72 18.29
N ALA A 60 -14.50 -0.04 18.24
CA ALA A 60 -13.30 0.19 19.05
C ALA A 60 -12.69 1.57 18.77
N THR A 61 -12.56 1.95 17.50
CA THR A 61 -12.05 3.28 17.11
C THR A 61 -12.90 4.39 17.72
N LYS A 62 -14.23 4.28 17.62
CA LYS A 62 -15.14 5.27 18.21
C LYS A 62 -15.07 5.29 19.73
N GLY A 63 -15.05 4.11 20.37
CA GLY A 63 -15.00 3.97 21.82
C GLY A 63 -13.69 4.44 22.44
N THR A 64 -12.65 4.61 21.64
CA THR A 64 -11.32 5.04 22.10
C THR A 64 -10.85 6.35 21.46
N ALA A 65 -11.72 7.06 20.74
CA ALA A 65 -11.35 8.29 20.02
C ALA A 65 -10.80 9.42 20.92
N SER A 66 -11.13 9.43 22.20
CA SER A 66 -10.61 10.40 23.19
C SER A 66 -9.27 10.01 23.80
N ARG A 67 -8.74 8.82 23.47
CA ARG A 67 -7.49 8.30 24.03
C ARG A 67 -6.29 8.70 23.18
N VAL A 68 -5.39 9.47 23.78
CA VAL A 68 -4.15 9.95 23.12
C VAL A 68 -3.09 8.85 23.00
N ASP A 69 -3.19 7.80 23.81
CA ASP A 69 -2.26 6.67 23.83
C ASP A 69 -2.54 5.61 22.75
N LEU A 70 -3.60 5.78 21.94
CA LEU A 70 -4.01 4.80 20.95
C LEU A 70 -3.88 5.30 19.51
N PRO A 71 -3.66 4.41 18.54
CA PRO A 71 -3.63 4.78 17.13
C PRO A 71 -4.95 5.42 16.70
N ASP A 72 -4.85 6.57 16.01
CA ASP A 72 -6.01 7.31 15.56
C ASP A 72 -6.57 6.74 14.24
N GLY A 73 -7.83 6.31 14.29
CA GLY A 73 -8.56 5.80 13.14
C GLY A 73 -8.32 4.33 12.80
N ILE A 74 -9.24 3.78 12.01
CA ILE A 74 -9.30 2.36 11.64
C ILE A 74 -8.00 1.89 10.97
N SER A 75 -7.45 2.70 10.06
CA SER A 75 -6.23 2.36 9.34
C SER A 75 -5.01 2.30 10.24
N ALA A 76 -4.88 3.22 11.21
CA ALA A 76 -3.76 3.22 12.14
C ALA A 76 -3.86 2.06 13.13
N MET A 77 -5.07 1.73 13.60
CA MET A 77 -5.28 0.54 14.43
C MET A 77 -4.99 -0.76 13.68
N ALA A 78 -5.40 -0.87 12.42
CA ALA A 78 -5.09 -2.03 11.60
C ALA A 78 -3.58 -2.16 11.37
N ASP A 79 -2.89 -1.06 11.09
CA ASP A 79 -1.43 -1.02 10.93
C ASP A 79 -0.71 -1.45 12.23
N ALA A 80 -1.13 -0.91 13.38
CA ALA A 80 -0.59 -1.29 14.68
C ALA A 80 -0.80 -2.78 15.00
N ALA A 81 -1.98 -3.32 14.70
CA ALA A 81 -2.28 -4.74 14.90
C ALA A 81 -1.44 -5.65 13.99
N ILE A 82 -1.24 -5.26 12.73
CA ILE A 82 -0.38 -5.98 11.78
C ILE A 82 1.07 -5.97 12.27
N ASN A 83 1.60 -4.79 12.64
CA ASN A 83 2.98 -4.65 13.12
C ASN A 83 3.20 -5.44 14.42
N PHE A 84 2.26 -5.39 15.36
CA PHE A 84 2.32 -6.21 16.57
C PHE A 84 2.46 -7.70 16.26
N TYR A 85 1.69 -8.20 15.29
CA TYR A 85 1.75 -9.61 14.91
C TYR A 85 3.03 -9.96 14.13
N VAL A 86 3.54 -9.06 13.28
CA VAL A 86 4.84 -9.22 12.61
C VAL A 86 5.96 -9.31 13.65
N ASP A 87 6.01 -8.39 14.61
CA ASP A 87 6.99 -8.40 15.71
C ASP A 87 6.92 -9.71 16.51
N HIS A 88 5.71 -10.20 16.78
CA HIS A 88 5.52 -11.49 17.44
C HIS A 88 6.10 -12.63 16.61
N LEU A 89 5.82 -12.69 15.31
CA LEU A 89 6.36 -13.73 14.42
C LEU A 89 7.89 -13.68 14.33
N GLU A 90 8.48 -12.48 14.27
CA GLU A 90 9.93 -12.32 14.23
C GLU A 90 10.59 -12.78 15.53
N ARG A 91 9.98 -12.48 16.68
CA ARG A 91 10.46 -12.94 17.99
C ARG A 91 10.39 -14.46 18.14
N GLU A 92 9.24 -15.05 17.83
CA GLU A 92 9.01 -16.49 18.01
C GLU A 92 9.73 -17.35 16.98
N TYR A 93 9.77 -16.91 15.72
CA TYR A 93 10.19 -17.75 14.61
C TYR A 93 11.46 -17.28 13.89
N ASN A 94 12.03 -16.14 14.28
CA ASN A 94 13.25 -15.62 13.65
C ASN A 94 14.21 -14.94 14.65
N ALA A 95 14.23 -15.39 15.90
CA ALA A 95 15.14 -14.91 16.95
C ALA A 95 15.12 -13.38 17.14
N GLY A 96 13.95 -12.77 16.96
CA GLY A 96 13.76 -11.32 17.05
C GLY A 96 14.37 -10.52 15.89
N LYS A 97 14.76 -11.17 14.79
CA LYS A 97 15.27 -10.52 13.58
C LYS A 97 14.18 -10.42 12.51
N PRO A 98 14.25 -9.45 11.60
CA PRO A 98 13.36 -9.39 10.45
C PRO A 98 13.49 -10.60 9.53
N PHE A 99 12.36 -11.08 9.00
CA PHE A 99 12.38 -12.15 7.99
C PHE A 99 13.13 -11.68 6.73
N PRO A 100 13.90 -12.58 6.07
CA PRO A 100 14.53 -12.24 4.81
C PRO A 100 13.47 -11.89 3.75
N VAL A 101 13.80 -10.93 2.88
CA VAL A 101 12.93 -10.60 1.74
C VAL A 101 12.77 -11.85 0.89
N PHE A 102 11.52 -12.26 0.65
CA PHE A 102 11.24 -13.44 -0.17
C PHE A 102 11.49 -13.11 -1.64
N GLU A 103 12.61 -13.58 -2.20
CA GLU A 103 12.97 -13.39 -3.61
C GLU A 103 12.30 -14.43 -4.56
N GLY A 104 11.53 -15.37 -4.02
CA GLY A 104 10.86 -16.41 -4.81
C GLY A 104 9.54 -15.96 -5.44
N ARG A 105 9.09 -16.69 -6.49
CA ARG A 105 7.65 -16.67 -6.83
C ARG A 105 6.90 -17.35 -5.71
N SER A 106 5.97 -16.63 -5.08
CA SER A 106 5.10 -17.20 -4.05
C SER A 106 4.38 -18.42 -4.63
N ARG A 107 4.78 -19.63 -4.24
CA ARG A 107 4.06 -20.85 -4.60
C ARG A 107 2.75 -20.82 -3.80
N ARG A 108 1.70 -20.22 -4.37
CA ARG A 108 0.35 -20.64 -3.99
C ARG A 108 0.27 -22.13 -4.35
N GLY A 109 0.26 -22.98 -3.33
CA GLY A 109 -0.05 -24.40 -3.50
C GLY A 109 -1.40 -24.55 -4.21
N PRO A 110 -1.66 -25.67 -4.89
CA PRO A 110 -2.95 -25.91 -5.51
C PRO A 110 -4.04 -25.76 -4.45
N GLN A 111 -5.00 -24.87 -4.70
CA GLN A 111 -6.27 -24.87 -3.98
C GLN A 111 -6.96 -26.15 -4.44
N GLY A 112 -6.87 -27.19 -3.60
CA GLY A 112 -7.67 -28.41 -3.74
C GLY A 112 -9.13 -28.16 -3.44
#